data_AF-A0A9R0SFG4-F1
#
_entry.id   AF-A0A9R0SFG4-F1
#
_cell.length_a   1.000
_cell.length_b   1.000
_cell.length_c   1.000
_cell.angle_alpha   90.00
_cell.angle_beta   90.00
_cell.angle_gamma   90.00
#
_symmetry.space_group_name_H-M   'P 1'
#
loop_
_entity.id
_entity.type
_entity.pdbx_description
1 polymer ?
#
loop_
_entity_poly.entity_id
_entity_poly.type
_entity_poly.pdbx_seq_one_letter_code
_entity_poly.pdbx_strand_id
1 'polypeptide(L)'
;MGPEQAVPPPPPPAQAHQQGRELTTDDVLHKITKQVEYYFSDINLATTEHLMRFISKDPEGYVPMSVVASFKKIKALVQSSSMLASALRTSSKLVVSEDGNRVKRVQPFTEADLEELQARIVVAENLPDDHCYQNLMKIFSSVGSVKTIRTCYPQTPNGSGPVTNRSAKLDMLFANKLHAFVEYETIEDAEKAIVVLNDERNWRSGLRVRLLNSCMAKGGKGKKGGHETDVHGEEDVSTSDQPNDKHSEETSQPSDAIGEHVHIIG
;
A
#
# COMPACT_ATOMS: atom_id res chain seq x y z
N MET A 1 -54.04 -41.79 -56.66
CA MET A 1 -53.80 -41.50 -55.23
C MET A 1 -52.51 -42.21 -54.85
N GLY A 2 -51.42 -41.46 -54.65
CA GLY A 2 -50.14 -42.03 -54.22
C GLY A 2 -50.06 -42.10 -52.68
N PRO A 3 -49.22 -42.98 -52.11
CA PRO A 3 -49.09 -43.10 -50.66
C PRO A 3 -48.45 -41.86 -50.03
N GLU A 4 -48.94 -41.54 -48.84
CA GLU A 4 -48.53 -40.41 -48.00
C GLU A 4 -47.07 -40.56 -47.53
N GLN A 5 -46.25 -39.54 -47.76
CA GLN A 5 -44.86 -39.54 -47.27
C GLN A 5 -44.81 -39.09 -45.80
N ALA A 6 -44.47 -40.01 -44.90
CA ALA A 6 -44.24 -39.70 -43.50
C ALA A 6 -42.94 -38.88 -43.34
N VAL A 7 -43.08 -37.68 -42.76
CA VAL A 7 -41.94 -36.80 -42.42
C VAL A 7 -41.23 -37.37 -41.16
N PRO A 8 -39.89 -37.52 -41.14
CA PRO A 8 -39.19 -37.99 -39.95
C PRO A 8 -39.27 -36.96 -38.81
N PRO A 9 -39.30 -37.41 -37.53
CA PRO A 9 -39.38 -36.51 -36.39
C PRO A 9 -38.12 -35.63 -36.26
N PRO A 10 -38.25 -34.40 -35.72
CA PRO A 10 -37.10 -33.52 -35.52
C PRO A 10 -36.11 -34.11 -34.49
N PRO A 11 -34.80 -33.83 -34.64
CA PRO A 11 -33.82 -34.27 -33.66
C PRO A 11 -34.06 -33.62 -32.29
N PRO A 12 -33.74 -34.32 -31.18
CA PRO A 12 -33.90 -33.77 -29.84
C PRO A 12 -33.02 -32.52 -29.66
N PRO A 13 -33.47 -31.54 -28.85
CA PRO A 13 -32.72 -30.31 -28.64
C PRO A 13 -31.33 -30.60 -28.05
N ALA A 14 -30.30 -30.02 -28.66
CA ALA A 14 -28.93 -30.15 -28.19
C ALA A 14 -28.85 -29.67 -26.73
N GLN A 15 -28.55 -30.59 -25.82
CA GLN A 15 -28.32 -30.26 -24.42
C GLN A 15 -27.05 -29.41 -24.32
N ALA A 16 -27.24 -28.10 -24.22
CA ALA A 16 -26.20 -27.14 -23.90
C ALA A 16 -25.62 -27.49 -22.53
N HIS A 17 -24.58 -28.33 -22.53
CA HIS A 17 -23.81 -28.64 -21.34
C HIS A 17 -23.17 -27.34 -20.85
N GLN A 18 -23.73 -26.78 -19.79
CA GLN A 18 -23.03 -25.81 -18.96
C GLN A 18 -21.90 -26.56 -18.24
N GLN A 19 -20.81 -26.82 -18.96
CA GLN A 19 -19.59 -27.35 -18.38
C GLN A 19 -19.03 -26.30 -17.43
N GLY A 20 -19.24 -26.51 -16.14
CA GLY A 20 -18.38 -25.91 -15.12
C GLY A 20 -16.96 -26.40 -15.39
N ARG A 21 -16.16 -25.58 -16.08
CA ARG A 21 -14.79 -25.91 -16.46
C ARG A 21 -13.97 -26.15 -15.20
N GLU A 22 -13.67 -27.41 -14.90
CA GLU A 22 -12.69 -27.76 -13.88
C GLU A 22 -11.37 -27.06 -14.20
N LEU A 23 -10.80 -26.41 -13.19
CA LEU A 23 -9.54 -25.69 -13.34
C LEU A 23 -8.43 -26.72 -13.43
N THR A 24 -7.63 -26.65 -14.50
CA THR A 24 -6.46 -27.52 -14.63
C THR A 24 -5.41 -27.15 -13.59
N THR A 25 -4.48 -28.07 -13.31
CA THR A 25 -3.32 -27.78 -12.43
C THR A 25 -2.54 -26.56 -12.92
N ASP A 26 -2.40 -26.38 -14.24
CA ASP A 26 -1.75 -25.20 -14.84
C ASP A 26 -2.53 -23.90 -14.57
N ASP A 27 -3.86 -23.90 -14.74
CA ASP A 27 -4.72 -22.76 -14.39
C ASP A 27 -4.55 -22.36 -12.91
N VAL A 28 -4.39 -23.33 -12.01
CA VAL A 28 -4.16 -23.10 -10.57
C VAL A 28 -2.76 -22.53 -10.30
N LEU A 29 -1.71 -23.10 -10.90
CA LEU A 29 -0.34 -22.59 -10.78
C LEU A 29 -0.22 -21.16 -11.34
N HIS A 30 -0.86 -20.87 -12.47
CA HIS A 30 -0.91 -19.53 -13.05
C HIS A 30 -1.62 -18.53 -12.12
N LYS A 31 -2.76 -18.92 -11.53
CA LYS A 31 -3.48 -18.10 -10.54
C LYS A 31 -2.66 -17.83 -9.29
N ILE A 32 -1.94 -18.82 -8.77
CA ILE A 32 -1.01 -18.64 -7.64
C ILE A 32 0.07 -17.63 -8.02
N THR A 33 0.73 -17.84 -9.16
CA THR A 33 1.83 -16.98 -9.62
C THR A 33 1.37 -15.53 -9.81
N LYS A 34 0.26 -15.30 -10.50
CA LYS A 34 -0.31 -13.95 -10.67
C LYS A 34 -0.72 -13.30 -9.35
N GLN A 35 -1.27 -14.07 -8.42
CA GLN A 35 -1.69 -13.52 -7.13
C GLN A 35 -0.49 -13.17 -6.23
N VAL A 36 0.62 -13.91 -6.29
CA VAL A 36 1.86 -13.55 -5.59
C VAL A 36 2.58 -12.40 -6.28
N GLU A 37 2.67 -12.39 -7.62
CA GLU A 37 3.17 -11.23 -8.38
C GLU A 37 2.43 -9.93 -8.00
N TYR A 38 1.11 -9.99 -7.83
CA TYR A 38 0.34 -8.86 -7.32
C TYR A 38 0.73 -8.47 -5.89
N TYR A 39 0.93 -9.42 -4.97
CA TYR A 39 1.33 -9.08 -3.60
C TYR A 39 2.70 -8.39 -3.54
N PHE A 40 3.63 -8.79 -4.40
CA PHE A 40 4.95 -8.17 -4.54
C PHE A 40 4.98 -6.93 -5.44
N SER A 41 3.86 -6.53 -6.05
CA SER A 41 3.78 -5.33 -6.89
C SER A 41 3.93 -4.05 -6.07
N ASP A 42 4.51 -3.01 -6.68
CA ASP A 42 4.86 -1.74 -6.02
C ASP A 42 3.65 -1.14 -5.29
N ILE A 43 2.51 -1.03 -5.98
CA ILE A 43 1.25 -0.52 -5.42
C ILE A 43 0.75 -1.35 -4.23
N ASN A 44 0.98 -2.66 -4.19
CA ASN A 44 0.59 -3.47 -3.03
C ASN A 44 1.58 -3.33 -1.87
N LEU A 45 2.88 -3.28 -2.15
CA LEU A 45 3.90 -3.03 -1.12
C LEU A 45 3.64 -1.67 -0.44
N ALA A 46 3.44 -0.62 -1.24
CA ALA A 46 3.17 0.75 -0.78
C ALA A 46 1.88 0.90 0.04
N THR A 47 0.83 0.13 -0.26
CA THR A 47 -0.50 0.27 0.39
C THR A 47 -0.82 -0.82 1.41
N THR A 48 0.11 -1.71 1.73
CA THR A 48 -0.10 -2.75 2.75
C THR A 48 1.03 -2.93 3.75
N GLU A 49 2.27 -2.54 3.42
CA GLU A 49 3.51 -2.68 4.22
C GLU A 49 3.89 -4.11 4.65
N HIS A 50 2.96 -5.08 4.64
CA HIS A 50 3.13 -6.37 5.28
C HIS A 50 4.34 -7.14 4.75
N LEU A 51 4.48 -7.25 3.43
CA LEU A 51 5.66 -7.87 2.81
C LEU A 51 6.92 -6.99 2.94
N MET A 52 6.77 -5.67 2.86
CA MET A 52 7.88 -4.74 2.92
C MET A 52 8.67 -4.88 4.23
N ARG A 53 7.99 -5.13 5.35
CA ARG A 53 8.63 -5.40 6.67
C ARG A 53 9.53 -6.65 6.70
N PHE A 54 9.39 -7.57 5.75
CA PHE A 54 10.31 -8.69 5.58
C PHE A 54 11.43 -8.31 4.59
N ILE A 55 11.07 -7.68 3.46
CA ILE A 55 12.01 -7.21 2.44
C ILE A 55 13.07 -6.28 3.05
N SER A 56 12.69 -5.26 3.83
CA SER A 56 13.64 -4.33 4.46
C SER A 56 14.49 -4.93 5.59
N LYS A 57 14.17 -6.14 6.08
CA LYS A 57 14.92 -6.82 7.16
C LYS A 57 15.93 -7.83 6.65
N ASP A 58 15.71 -8.37 5.45
CA ASP A 58 16.60 -9.32 4.81
C ASP A 58 17.50 -8.53 3.83
N PRO A 59 18.84 -8.52 3.99
CA PRO A 59 19.74 -7.72 3.14
C PRO A 59 19.67 -8.05 1.64
N GLU A 60 19.12 -9.22 1.28
CA GLU A 60 18.91 -9.63 -0.10
C GLU A 60 17.47 -9.37 -0.60
N GLY A 61 16.57 -8.87 0.25
CA GLY A 61 15.17 -8.61 -0.04
C GLY A 61 14.26 -9.86 -0.02
N TYR A 62 14.68 -10.96 0.61
CA TYR A 62 13.88 -12.18 0.68
C TYR A 62 12.73 -12.12 1.69
N VAL A 63 11.63 -12.78 1.33
CA VAL A 63 10.49 -13.07 2.20
C VAL A 63 10.37 -14.59 2.39
N PRO A 64 10.15 -15.09 3.63
CA PRO A 64 9.90 -16.51 3.86
C PRO A 64 8.65 -17.02 3.13
N MET A 65 8.74 -18.18 2.49
CA MET A 65 7.65 -18.81 1.74
C MET A 65 6.44 -19.11 2.63
N SER A 66 6.66 -19.38 3.92
CA SER A 66 5.62 -19.56 4.93
C SER A 66 4.75 -18.31 5.11
N VAL A 67 5.31 -17.11 4.99
CA VAL A 67 4.57 -15.84 5.05
C VAL A 67 3.66 -15.72 3.83
N VAL A 68 4.17 -16.01 2.62
CA VAL A 68 3.39 -15.96 1.38
C VAL A 68 2.28 -17.02 1.38
N ALA A 69 2.57 -18.24 1.85
CA ALA A 69 1.60 -19.33 2.01
C ALA A 69 0.50 -19.01 3.03
N SER A 70 0.75 -18.13 4.01
CA SER A 70 -0.25 -17.73 5.02
C SER A 70 -1.36 -16.85 4.45
N PHE A 71 -1.15 -16.20 3.29
CA PHE A 71 -2.12 -15.28 2.71
C PHE A 71 -3.40 -16.00 2.28
N LYS A 72 -4.58 -15.51 2.72
CA LYS A 72 -5.89 -16.15 2.54
C LYS A 72 -6.14 -16.68 1.12
N LYS A 73 -5.79 -15.91 0.08
CA LYS A 73 -5.95 -16.33 -1.33
C LYS A 73 -4.96 -17.41 -1.78
N ILE A 74 -3.73 -17.40 -1.25
CA ILE A 74 -2.71 -18.41 -1.56
C ILE A 74 -3.02 -19.71 -0.81
N LYS A 75 -3.36 -19.61 0.48
CA LYS A 75 -3.79 -20.73 1.33
C LYS A 75 -5.02 -21.47 0.80
N ALA A 76 -5.88 -20.79 0.03
CA ALA A 76 -7.05 -21.40 -0.62
C ALA A 76 -6.74 -22.14 -1.93
N LEU A 77 -5.54 -21.98 -2.50
CA LEU A 77 -5.12 -22.58 -3.78
C LEU A 77 -3.95 -23.57 -3.61
N VAL A 78 -3.07 -23.33 -2.65
CA VAL A 78 -1.84 -24.09 -2.42
C VAL A 78 -2.11 -25.31 -1.55
N GLN A 79 -1.69 -26.48 -2.02
CA GLN A 79 -1.79 -27.75 -1.31
C GLN A 79 -0.48 -28.12 -0.57
N SER A 80 0.67 -27.63 -1.03
CA SER A 80 1.98 -27.88 -0.43
C SER A 80 2.97 -26.73 -0.68
N SER A 81 3.99 -26.60 0.18
CA SER A 81 5.08 -25.63 -0.03
C SER A 81 5.82 -25.85 -1.36
N SER A 82 5.97 -27.11 -1.79
CA SER A 82 6.60 -27.46 -3.07
C SER A 82 5.78 -27.00 -4.28
N MET A 83 4.45 -27.07 -4.22
CA MET A 83 3.55 -26.53 -5.26
C MET A 83 3.72 -25.01 -5.39
N LEU A 84 3.77 -24.29 -4.26
CA LEU A 84 3.99 -22.84 -4.26
C LEU A 84 5.37 -22.48 -4.82
N ALA A 85 6.43 -23.13 -4.37
CA ALA A 85 7.78 -22.90 -4.88
C ALA A 85 7.88 -23.19 -6.40
N SER A 86 7.24 -24.27 -6.88
CA SER A 86 7.18 -24.61 -8.30
C SER A 86 6.44 -23.55 -9.13
N ALA A 87 5.28 -23.08 -8.66
CA ALA A 87 4.53 -22.00 -9.30
C ALA A 87 5.39 -20.74 -9.45
N LEU A 88 6.01 -20.30 -8.35
CA LEU A 88 6.77 -19.04 -8.32
C LEU A 88 8.08 -19.10 -9.13
N ARG A 89 8.67 -20.29 -9.33
CA ARG A 89 9.80 -20.50 -10.26
C ARG A 89 9.44 -20.25 -11.74
N THR A 90 8.15 -20.16 -12.09
CA THR A 90 7.71 -19.77 -13.45
C THR A 90 7.50 -18.27 -13.62
N SER A 91 7.63 -17.46 -12.56
CA SER A 91 7.48 -16.00 -12.64
C SER A 91 8.71 -15.35 -13.27
N SER A 92 8.49 -14.36 -14.14
CA SER A 92 9.53 -13.44 -14.63
C SER A 92 9.81 -12.26 -13.68
N LYS A 93 9.05 -12.13 -12.59
CA LYS A 93 9.15 -11.01 -11.63
C LYS A 93 9.68 -11.42 -10.26
N LEU A 94 9.72 -12.72 -9.96
CA LEU A 94 10.07 -13.27 -8.66
C LEU A 94 11.19 -14.32 -8.79
N VAL A 95 12.07 -14.37 -7.79
CA VAL A 95 13.13 -15.39 -7.67
C VAL A 95 12.88 -16.18 -6.39
N VAL A 96 12.76 -17.49 -6.53
CA VAL A 96 12.70 -18.43 -5.39
C VAL A 96 14.13 -18.85 -5.04
N SER A 97 14.45 -18.93 -3.75
CA SER A 97 15.74 -19.44 -3.28
C SER A 97 15.97 -20.89 -3.70
N GLU A 98 17.25 -21.32 -3.71
CA GLU A 98 17.65 -22.67 -4.11
C GLU A 98 16.93 -23.76 -3.29
N ASP A 99 16.89 -23.56 -1.97
CA ASP A 99 16.21 -24.41 -0.99
C ASP A 99 14.66 -24.35 -1.06
N GLY A 100 14.09 -23.45 -1.86
CA GLY A 100 12.64 -23.28 -2.03
C GLY A 100 11.91 -22.56 -0.89
N ASN A 101 12.61 -22.15 0.17
CA ASN A 101 11.98 -21.65 1.40
C ASN A 101 11.81 -20.12 1.45
N ARG A 102 12.37 -19.37 0.49
CA ARG A 102 12.27 -17.91 0.40
C ARG A 102 11.96 -17.47 -1.03
N VAL A 103 11.37 -16.28 -1.16
CA VAL A 103 11.11 -15.63 -2.46
C VAL A 103 11.39 -14.13 -2.38
N LYS A 104 12.01 -13.57 -3.42
CA LYS A 104 12.26 -12.13 -3.58
C LYS A 104 11.81 -11.65 -4.96
N ARG A 105 11.82 -10.34 -5.18
CA ARG A 105 11.63 -9.75 -6.52
C ARG A 105 12.91 -9.89 -7.36
N VAL A 106 12.76 -10.00 -8.68
CA VAL A 106 13.88 -9.89 -9.65
C VAL A 106 14.44 -8.47 -9.64
N GLN A 107 13.56 -7.47 -9.74
CA GLN A 107 13.90 -6.07 -9.53
C GLN A 107 13.65 -5.70 -8.06
N PRO A 108 14.69 -5.35 -7.27
CA PRO A 108 14.52 -4.90 -5.89
C PRO A 108 13.52 -3.73 -5.78
N PHE A 109 12.96 -3.57 -4.60
CA PHE A 109 12.10 -2.44 -4.23
C PHE A 109 12.56 -1.97 -2.85
N THR A 110 13.11 -0.77 -2.79
CA THR A 110 13.77 -0.18 -1.63
C THR A 110 12.82 0.68 -0.82
N GLU A 111 13.30 1.15 0.34
CA GLU A 111 12.54 2.10 1.17
C GLU A 111 12.43 3.49 0.53
N ALA A 112 13.39 3.86 -0.34
CA ALA A 112 13.29 5.09 -1.14
C ALA A 112 12.24 4.96 -2.25
N ASP A 113 12.20 3.82 -2.97
CA ASP A 113 11.16 3.54 -3.97
C ASP A 113 9.76 3.52 -3.33
N LEU A 114 9.67 3.04 -2.09
CA LEU A 114 8.45 3.06 -1.28
C LEU A 114 8.02 4.50 -0.97
N GLU A 115 8.91 5.34 -0.45
CA GLU A 115 8.60 6.73 -0.06
C GLU A 115 8.19 7.58 -1.28
N GLU A 116 8.92 7.47 -2.39
CA GLU A 116 8.62 8.16 -3.65
C GLU A 116 7.26 7.72 -4.21
N LEU A 117 6.99 6.41 -4.25
CA LEU A 117 5.71 5.90 -4.72
C LEU A 117 4.55 6.31 -3.80
N GLN A 118 4.72 6.28 -2.48
CA GLN A 118 3.66 6.74 -1.57
C GLN A 118 3.39 8.26 -1.73
N ALA A 119 4.42 9.07 -2.03
CA ALA A 119 4.25 10.49 -2.35
C ALA A 119 3.47 10.75 -3.64
N ARG A 120 3.45 9.79 -4.59
CA ARG A 120 2.60 9.83 -5.80
C ARG A 120 1.21 9.20 -5.61
N ILE A 121 0.90 8.65 -4.43
CA ILE A 121 -0.39 8.00 -4.16
C ILE A 121 -1.30 8.89 -3.31
N VAL A 122 -2.50 9.15 -3.79
CA VAL A 122 -3.61 9.66 -2.97
C VAL A 122 -4.57 8.53 -2.56
N VAL A 123 -5.21 8.73 -1.41
CA VAL A 123 -6.35 7.95 -0.96
C VAL A 123 -7.61 8.77 -1.13
N ALA A 124 -8.58 8.20 -1.84
CA ALA A 124 -9.90 8.78 -2.03
C ALA A 124 -10.94 8.00 -1.21
N GLU A 125 -11.66 8.70 -0.33
CA GLU A 125 -12.82 8.23 0.42
C GLU A 125 -14.08 8.91 -0.10
N ASN A 126 -15.27 8.41 0.27
CA ASN A 126 -16.56 8.87 -0.25
C ASN A 126 -16.57 8.84 -1.80
N LEU A 127 -16.20 7.70 -2.37
CA LEU A 127 -16.27 7.48 -3.81
C LEU A 127 -17.74 7.64 -4.29
N PRO A 128 -17.96 8.08 -5.54
CA PRO A 128 -19.30 8.11 -6.13
C PRO A 128 -19.92 6.70 -6.14
N ASP A 129 -21.26 6.63 -6.17
CA ASP A 129 -21.99 5.35 -6.22
C ASP A 129 -21.52 4.48 -7.40
N ASP A 130 -21.38 5.08 -8.59
CA ASP A 130 -20.61 4.51 -9.69
C ASP A 130 -19.10 4.73 -9.49
N HIS A 131 -18.49 3.85 -8.71
CA HIS A 131 -17.05 3.78 -8.48
C HIS A 131 -16.37 2.74 -9.41
N CYS A 132 -16.93 2.49 -10.59
CA CYS A 132 -16.27 1.62 -11.57
C CYS A 132 -14.92 2.21 -11.99
N TYR A 133 -13.98 1.34 -12.40
CA TYR A 133 -12.62 1.77 -12.79
C TYR A 133 -12.64 2.86 -13.86
N GLN A 134 -13.54 2.80 -14.84
CA GLN A 134 -13.67 3.80 -15.90
C GLN A 134 -14.10 5.18 -15.37
N ASN A 135 -15.08 5.24 -14.48
CA ASN A 135 -15.53 6.52 -13.91
C ASN A 135 -14.48 7.11 -12.96
N LEU A 136 -13.87 6.30 -12.09
CA LEU A 136 -12.76 6.76 -11.25
C LEU A 136 -11.60 7.28 -12.10
N MET A 137 -11.21 6.54 -13.16
CA MET A 137 -10.16 6.96 -14.09
C MET A 137 -10.50 8.32 -14.71
N LYS A 138 -11.74 8.52 -15.18
CA LYS A 138 -12.21 9.80 -15.73
C LYS A 138 -12.14 10.94 -14.71
N ILE A 139 -12.53 10.70 -13.47
CA ILE A 139 -12.52 11.71 -12.39
C ILE A 139 -11.07 12.12 -12.07
N PHE A 140 -10.20 11.17 -11.75
CA PHE A 140 -8.83 11.47 -11.33
C PHE A 140 -7.96 11.98 -12.50
N SER A 141 -8.18 11.51 -13.73
CA SER A 141 -7.48 12.01 -14.93
C SER A 141 -7.86 13.45 -15.32
N SER A 142 -8.87 14.06 -14.69
CA SER A 142 -9.16 15.49 -14.87
C SER A 142 -8.09 16.41 -14.25
N VAL A 143 -7.27 15.88 -13.33
CA VAL A 143 -6.25 16.63 -12.62
C VAL A 143 -4.86 16.41 -13.22
N GLY A 144 -4.52 15.17 -13.54
CA GLY A 144 -3.17 14.73 -13.84
C GLY A 144 -3.12 13.33 -14.43
N SER A 145 -1.93 12.83 -14.76
CA SER A 145 -1.79 11.51 -15.39
C SER A 145 -1.88 10.39 -14.34
N VAL A 146 -2.98 9.63 -14.38
CA VAL A 146 -3.21 8.50 -13.47
C VAL A 146 -2.56 7.24 -14.04
N LYS A 147 -1.71 6.60 -13.23
CA LYS A 147 -0.97 5.38 -13.58
C LYS A 147 -1.69 4.11 -13.13
N THR A 148 -2.15 4.06 -11.88
CA THR A 148 -2.97 2.95 -11.37
C THR A 148 -4.10 3.40 -10.42
N ILE A 149 -5.21 2.66 -10.43
CA ILE A 149 -6.30 2.81 -9.44
C ILE A 149 -6.58 1.45 -8.82
N ARG A 150 -6.63 1.41 -7.49
CA ARG A 150 -6.96 0.24 -6.68
C ARG A 150 -8.10 0.56 -5.73
N THR A 151 -9.31 0.17 -6.11
CA THR A 151 -10.49 0.24 -5.23
C THR A 151 -10.42 -0.83 -4.15
N CYS A 152 -10.67 -0.44 -2.91
CA CYS A 152 -10.65 -1.27 -1.71
C CYS A 152 -12.03 -1.25 -1.04
N TYR A 153 -12.68 -2.42 -1.03
CA TYR A 153 -14.04 -2.58 -0.53
C TYR A 153 -14.10 -2.81 1.00
N PRO A 154 -15.18 -2.36 1.66
CA PRO A 154 -15.50 -2.73 3.04
C PRO A 154 -15.33 -4.23 3.31
N GLN A 155 -14.66 -4.59 4.41
CA GLN A 155 -14.72 -5.94 4.92
C GLN A 155 -15.90 -6.06 5.89
N THR A 156 -16.88 -6.88 5.53
CA THR A 156 -17.97 -7.29 6.41
C THR A 156 -17.42 -8.11 7.57
N PRO A 157 -17.62 -7.74 8.85
CA PRO A 157 -17.03 -8.47 9.99
C PRO A 157 -17.35 -9.97 10.04
N ASN A 158 -18.56 -10.35 9.59
CA ASN A 158 -19.04 -11.74 9.57
C ASN A 158 -19.20 -12.33 8.15
N GLY A 159 -18.75 -11.63 7.10
CA GLY A 159 -18.93 -12.09 5.72
C GLY A 159 -17.63 -12.59 5.09
N SER A 160 -17.74 -13.46 4.10
CA SER A 160 -16.64 -14.18 3.44
C SER A 160 -15.69 -13.29 2.59
N GLY A 161 -15.65 -11.99 2.83
CA GLY A 161 -14.89 -10.99 2.08
C GLY A 161 -13.37 -11.18 2.07
N PRO A 162 -12.67 -10.55 1.12
CA PRO A 162 -11.22 -10.65 0.98
C PRO A 162 -10.50 -9.76 2.00
N VAL A 163 -10.37 -10.24 3.25
CA VAL A 163 -9.58 -9.61 4.31
C VAL A 163 -8.22 -9.15 3.75
N THR A 164 -7.97 -7.85 3.82
CA THR A 164 -6.74 -7.24 3.33
C THR A 164 -5.68 -7.26 4.43
N ASN A 165 -4.48 -7.77 4.15
CA ASN A 165 -3.34 -7.68 5.07
C ASN A 165 -2.75 -6.26 5.09
N ARG A 166 -3.58 -5.25 5.41
CA ARG A 166 -3.13 -3.87 5.55
C ARG A 166 -2.37 -3.69 6.87
N SER A 167 -1.59 -2.62 6.93
CA SER A 167 -0.99 -2.16 8.18
C SER A 167 -2.09 -1.77 9.16
N ALA A 168 -1.94 -2.08 10.46
CA ALA A 168 -2.93 -1.76 11.49
C ALA A 168 -3.27 -0.25 11.54
N LYS A 169 -2.29 0.63 11.23
CA LYS A 169 -2.51 2.07 11.04
C LYS A 169 -3.53 2.36 9.93
N LEU A 170 -3.40 1.66 8.80
CA LEU A 170 -4.19 1.86 7.59
C LEU A 170 -5.59 1.22 7.70
N ASP A 171 -5.69 0.05 8.35
CA ASP A 171 -6.97 -0.56 8.72
C ASP A 171 -7.76 0.31 9.71
N MET A 172 -7.08 0.94 10.68
CA MET A 172 -7.70 1.88 11.62
C MET A 172 -8.18 3.16 10.92
N LEU A 173 -7.37 3.74 10.03
CA LEU A 173 -7.70 4.99 9.33
C LEU A 173 -8.85 4.84 8.34
N PHE A 174 -8.94 3.72 7.62
CA PHE A 174 -9.97 3.50 6.60
C PHE A 174 -11.07 2.53 7.05
N ALA A 175 -11.15 2.24 8.35
CA ALA A 175 -12.24 1.61 9.12
C ALA A 175 -13.37 0.96 8.30
N ASN A 176 -13.07 -0.12 7.55
CA ASN A 176 -14.00 -0.84 6.66
C ASN A 176 -14.88 0.04 5.75
N LYS A 177 -14.37 1.19 5.28
CA LYS A 177 -15.04 2.05 4.30
C LYS A 177 -14.57 1.76 2.87
N LEU A 178 -15.44 2.06 1.90
CA LEU A 178 -15.07 2.07 0.48
C LEU A 178 -14.10 3.23 0.23
N HIS A 179 -12.92 2.91 -0.32
CA HIS A 179 -11.88 3.88 -0.66
C HIS A 179 -11.09 3.39 -1.88
N ALA A 180 -10.36 4.27 -2.55
CA ALA A 180 -9.43 3.92 -3.61
C ALA A 180 -8.04 4.48 -3.32
N PHE A 181 -7.01 3.73 -3.67
CA PHE A 181 -5.66 4.25 -3.86
C PHE A 181 -5.52 4.63 -5.33
N VAL A 182 -5.02 5.84 -5.60
CA VAL A 182 -4.81 6.37 -6.95
C VAL A 182 -3.34 6.81 -7.03
N GLU A 183 -2.57 6.12 -7.87
CA GLU A 183 -1.18 6.46 -8.20
C GLU A 183 -1.17 7.41 -9.40
N TYR A 184 -0.51 8.56 -9.27
CA TYR A 184 -0.19 9.45 -10.36
C TYR A 184 1.23 9.21 -10.91
N GLU A 185 1.50 9.68 -12.11
CA GLU A 185 2.85 9.69 -12.69
C GLU A 185 3.80 10.65 -11.95
N THR A 186 3.28 11.74 -11.37
CA THR A 186 4.07 12.77 -10.69
C THR A 186 3.52 13.08 -9.29
N ILE A 187 4.34 13.70 -8.44
CA ILE A 187 3.95 14.10 -7.07
C ILE A 187 3.03 15.32 -7.14
N GLU A 188 3.30 16.23 -8.06
CA GLU A 188 2.55 17.47 -8.29
C GLU A 188 1.10 17.18 -8.69
N ASP A 189 0.86 16.17 -9.52
CA ASP A 189 -0.48 15.70 -9.87
C ASP A 189 -1.24 15.13 -8.65
N ALA A 190 -0.54 14.41 -7.78
CA ALA A 190 -1.10 13.86 -6.54
C ALA A 190 -1.46 14.97 -5.53
N GLU A 191 -0.60 15.98 -5.36
CA GLU A 191 -0.88 17.14 -4.52
C GLU A 191 -2.03 18.00 -5.06
N LYS A 192 -2.02 18.28 -6.37
CA LYS A 192 -3.09 19.00 -7.07
C LYS A 192 -4.43 18.29 -6.94
N ALA A 193 -4.46 16.96 -6.90
CA ALA A 193 -5.69 16.19 -6.71
C ALA A 193 -6.35 16.42 -5.34
N ILE A 194 -5.54 16.70 -4.31
CA ILE A 194 -6.04 17.03 -2.96
C ILE A 194 -6.70 18.41 -2.93
N VAL A 195 -6.23 19.35 -3.74
CA VAL A 195 -6.79 20.71 -3.85
C VAL A 195 -8.02 20.74 -4.74
N VAL A 196 -8.02 20.01 -5.86
CA VAL A 196 -9.07 20.12 -6.90
C VAL A 196 -10.26 19.19 -6.67
N LEU A 197 -10.06 17.98 -6.13
CA LEU A 197 -11.11 16.94 -6.06
C LEU A 197 -11.76 16.77 -4.69
N ASN A 198 -11.35 17.56 -3.70
CA ASN A 198 -11.87 17.49 -2.33
C ASN A 198 -13.11 18.38 -2.24
N ASP A 199 -14.29 17.78 -2.09
CA ASP A 199 -15.55 18.53 -2.06
C ASP A 199 -15.75 19.21 -0.70
N GLU A 200 -15.27 20.44 -0.58
CA GLU A 200 -15.43 21.26 0.62
C GLU A 200 -16.89 21.68 0.87
N ARG A 201 -17.74 21.70 -0.17
CA ARG A 201 -19.15 22.11 -0.06
C ARG A 201 -19.99 21.00 0.60
N ASN A 202 -19.63 19.74 0.35
CA ASN A 202 -20.26 18.58 0.99
C ASN A 202 -19.25 17.79 1.85
N TRP A 203 -18.83 18.38 2.98
CA TRP A 203 -17.89 17.76 3.91
C TRP A 203 -18.31 16.38 4.46
N ARG A 204 -19.62 16.03 4.39
CA ARG A 204 -20.19 14.77 4.92
C ARG A 204 -20.08 13.60 3.94
N SER A 205 -20.50 13.79 2.69
CA SER A 205 -20.54 12.71 1.68
C SER A 205 -19.88 13.03 0.35
N GLY A 206 -19.33 14.24 0.18
CA GLY A 206 -18.52 14.60 -0.98
C GLY A 206 -17.16 13.88 -0.95
N LEU A 207 -16.55 13.77 -2.14
CA LEU A 207 -15.28 13.07 -2.37
C LEU A 207 -14.17 13.67 -1.49
N ARG A 208 -13.44 12.83 -0.75
CA ARG A 208 -12.35 13.25 0.15
C ARG A 208 -11.03 12.65 -0.32
N VAL A 209 -10.11 13.49 -0.78
CA VAL A 209 -8.78 13.09 -1.26
C VAL A 209 -7.70 13.49 -0.25
N ARG A 210 -6.75 12.60 0.05
CA ARG A 210 -5.61 12.85 0.95
C ARG A 210 -4.36 12.12 0.47
N LEU A 211 -3.17 12.69 0.65
CA LEU A 211 -1.90 12.00 0.35
C LEU A 211 -1.70 10.78 1.26
N LEU A 212 -1.12 9.69 0.73
CA LEU A 212 -0.87 8.47 1.49
C LEU A 212 0.11 8.71 2.64
N ASN A 213 1.22 9.42 2.43
CA ASN A 213 2.19 9.75 3.49
C ASN A 213 1.53 10.51 4.66
N SER A 214 0.64 11.47 4.36
CA SER A 214 -0.08 12.20 5.42
C SER A 214 -1.06 11.31 6.19
N CYS A 215 -1.55 10.21 5.62
CA CYS A 215 -2.31 9.21 6.36
C CYS A 215 -1.39 8.39 7.27
N MET A 216 -0.23 7.96 6.78
CA MET A 216 0.70 7.12 7.54
C MET A 216 1.38 7.87 8.70
N ALA A 217 1.59 9.19 8.57
CA ALA A 217 2.19 10.04 9.59
C ALA A 217 1.25 10.46 10.75
N LYS A 218 -0.06 10.67 10.48
CA LYS A 218 -0.99 11.29 11.45
C LYS A 218 -1.58 10.31 12.46
N GLY A 219 -0.73 9.85 13.38
CA GLY A 219 -1.11 9.21 14.64
C GLY A 219 -1.31 10.19 15.81
N GLY A 220 -1.71 11.45 15.55
CA GLY A 220 -1.84 12.47 16.60
C GLY A 220 -2.40 13.80 16.10
N LYS A 221 -3.03 14.54 17.02
CA LYS A 221 -3.71 15.83 16.81
C LYS A 221 -4.88 15.81 15.82
N GLY A 222 -6.04 15.39 16.33
CA GLY A 222 -7.31 15.91 15.81
C GLY A 222 -7.33 17.44 15.96
N LYS A 223 -7.64 18.15 14.88
CA LYS A 223 -7.72 19.61 14.84
C LYS A 223 -9.02 20.03 15.54
N LYS A 224 -8.97 20.32 16.85
CA LYS A 224 -10.11 20.92 17.57
C LYS A 224 -10.45 22.26 16.91
N GLY A 225 -11.72 22.45 16.57
CA GLY A 225 -12.27 23.76 16.20
C GLY A 225 -12.65 24.58 17.44
N GLY A 226 -12.96 25.86 17.21
CA GLY A 226 -13.19 26.88 18.24
C GLY A 226 -11.96 27.78 18.41
N HIS A 227 -12.08 29.11 18.48
CA HIS A 227 -13.27 29.97 18.37
C HIS A 227 -12.80 31.37 17.90
N GLU A 228 -13.69 32.17 17.32
CA GLU A 228 -13.36 33.51 16.81
C GLU A 228 -13.06 34.51 17.95
N THR A 229 -12.16 35.46 17.69
CA THR A 229 -12.31 36.85 18.15
C THR A 229 -11.40 37.81 17.38
N ASP A 230 -11.94 38.99 17.17
CA ASP A 230 -11.59 40.05 16.21
C ASP A 230 -10.43 40.97 16.66
N VAL A 231 -9.62 41.41 15.67
CA VAL A 231 -9.27 42.83 15.37
C VAL A 231 -8.27 43.68 16.21
N HIS A 232 -7.34 44.31 15.45
CA HIS A 232 -6.46 45.49 15.74
C HIS A 232 -5.46 45.40 16.93
N GLY A 233 -4.28 46.04 16.90
CA GLY A 233 -3.65 46.88 15.87
C GLY A 233 -2.17 47.18 16.16
N GLU A 234 -1.49 47.71 15.14
CA GLU A 234 -0.35 48.64 15.10
C GLU A 234 0.98 48.43 15.87
N GLU A 235 2.03 48.20 15.06
CA GLU A 235 3.40 48.74 15.07
C GLU A 235 3.99 49.53 16.27
N ASP A 236 5.21 49.14 16.70
CA ASP A 236 6.33 50.08 16.92
C ASP A 236 7.69 49.39 16.65
N VAL A 237 8.72 50.20 16.35
CA VAL A 237 10.07 49.80 15.94
C VAL A 237 11.12 50.40 16.88
N SER A 238 12.13 49.61 17.30
CA SER A 238 13.41 50.21 17.69
C SER A 238 14.59 49.23 17.64
N THR A 239 15.76 49.81 17.41
CA THR A 239 17.04 49.17 17.03
C THR A 239 18.08 49.18 18.15
N SER A 240 19.21 48.48 17.90
CA SER A 240 20.52 48.63 18.60
C SER A 240 20.62 48.07 20.04
N ASP A 241 21.77 47.61 20.55
CA ASP A 241 23.12 47.42 19.95
C ASP A 241 23.92 46.30 20.68
N GLN A 242 25.09 45.93 20.15
CA GLN A 242 26.10 45.00 20.75
C GLN A 242 27.13 45.76 21.64
N PRO A 243 28.22 45.15 22.18
CA PRO A 243 28.42 43.90 22.97
C PRO A 243 29.32 44.11 24.25
N ASN A 244 29.88 43.01 24.80
CA ASN A 244 31.27 42.88 25.34
C ASN A 244 31.55 42.69 26.87
N ASP A 245 31.80 41.42 27.26
CA ASP A 245 33.00 40.87 27.95
C ASP A 245 33.68 41.61 29.16
N LYS A 246 33.77 40.97 30.36
CA LYS A 246 35.05 40.49 31.02
C LYS A 246 35.01 40.11 32.53
N HIS A 247 35.85 39.09 32.87
CA HIS A 247 36.56 38.77 34.15
C HIS A 247 35.77 38.35 35.43
N SER A 248 36.02 37.18 36.05
CA SER A 248 37.11 36.72 36.99
C SER A 248 36.76 37.00 38.48
N GLU A 249 37.15 36.26 39.53
CA GLU A 249 38.18 35.23 39.85
C GLU A 249 37.51 34.00 40.56
N GLU A 250 37.90 32.73 40.42
CA GLU A 250 39.09 31.95 40.89
C GLU A 250 39.29 31.85 42.42
N THR A 251 39.46 30.61 42.96
CA THR A 251 40.31 30.28 44.14
C THR A 251 40.55 28.75 44.29
N SER A 252 41.84 28.35 44.24
CA SER A 252 42.53 27.19 44.88
C SER A 252 42.37 25.72 44.42
N GLN A 253 43.48 25.21 43.83
CA GLN A 253 44.02 23.83 43.96
C GLN A 253 44.77 23.66 45.33
N PRO A 254 45.35 22.48 45.71
CA PRO A 254 46.56 21.84 45.10
C PRO A 254 46.41 20.31 44.82
N SER A 255 47.04 19.71 43.79
CA SER A 255 48.37 19.01 43.76
C SER A 255 48.42 17.72 44.60
N ASP A 256 49.01 16.55 44.26
CA ASP A 256 50.03 16.07 43.29
C ASP A 256 49.89 14.51 43.13
N ALA A 257 50.51 13.72 42.23
CA ALA A 257 51.35 13.87 41.02
C ALA A 257 51.50 12.50 40.26
N ILE A 258 52.35 12.46 39.21
CA ILE A 258 53.19 11.36 38.60
C ILE A 258 52.93 9.88 39.08
N GLY A 259 52.89 8.82 38.25
CA GLY A 259 53.07 8.66 36.80
C GLY A 259 53.49 7.21 36.40
N GLU A 260 53.39 6.88 35.10
CA GLU A 260 54.04 5.79 34.34
C GLU A 260 53.77 4.27 34.57
N HIS A 261 53.87 3.54 33.42
CA HIS A 261 54.20 2.11 33.23
C HIS A 261 53.25 1.01 33.77
N VAL A 262 53.05 -0.16 33.16
CA VAL A 262 53.12 -0.75 31.79
C VAL A 262 52.78 -2.24 31.99
N HIS A 263 51.92 -2.80 31.13
CA HIS A 263 51.92 -4.20 30.64
C HIS A 263 52.31 -5.39 31.58
N ILE A 264 51.42 -6.39 31.73
CA ILE A 264 51.63 -7.83 31.37
C ILE A 264 50.57 -8.76 32.01
N ILE A 265 49.95 -9.56 31.13
CA ILE A 265 49.46 -10.95 31.23
C ILE A 265 49.31 -11.60 32.63
N GLY A 266 48.11 -12.16 32.88
CA GLY A 266 47.79 -13.11 33.94
C GLY A 266 46.39 -13.70 33.75
#